data_AF-A0A919TJJ5-F1
#
_entry.id   AF-A0A919TJJ5-F1
#
_cell.length_a   1.000
_cell.length_b   1.000
_cell.length_c   1.000
_cell.angle_alpha   90.00
_cell.angle_beta   90.00
_cell.angle_gamma   90.00
#
_symmetry.space_group_name_H-M   'P 1'
#
loop_
_entity.id
_entity.type
_entity.pdbx_description
1 polymer ?
#
loop_
_entity_poly.entity_id
_entity_poly.type
_entity_poly.pdbx_seq_one_letter_code
_entity_poly.pdbx_strand_id
1 'polypeptide(L)'
;MNTKNTDVVAEYLHEVDVRLAGLPVLQRRELLADLTAHIASEKAERNIQSEGELIEVLERLGSPEVVAAAAHEEFGPAAPPPAKRTISWYWPAAAIAGVVLVLFICFGAFFAQSSSGPEPATKAPATTEPAPMRS
;
A
#
# COMPACT_ATOMS: atom_id res chain seq x y z
N MET A 1 11.31 -22.85 2.10
CA MET A 1 12.59 -22.23 1.73
C MET A 1 12.27 -20.82 1.25
N ASN A 2 12.28 -19.82 2.14
CA ASN A 2 11.91 -18.43 1.82
C ASN A 2 13.09 -17.47 2.05
N THR A 3 14.32 -18.01 2.10
CA THR A 3 15.53 -17.25 2.40
C THR A 3 15.74 -16.11 1.41
N LYS A 4 15.43 -16.33 0.12
CA LYS A 4 15.49 -15.29 -0.93
C LYS A 4 14.54 -14.11 -0.65
N ASN A 5 13.29 -14.41 -0.27
CA ASN A 5 12.32 -13.38 0.10
C ASN A 5 12.81 -12.57 1.31
N THR A 6 13.43 -13.22 2.28
CA THR A 6 14.04 -12.54 3.42
C THR A 6 15.24 -11.69 3.01
N ASP A 7 16.04 -12.15 2.06
CA ASP A 7 17.22 -11.47 1.53
C ASP A 7 16.84 -10.14 0.84
N VAL A 8 15.85 -10.18 -0.06
CA VAL A 8 15.38 -8.98 -0.78
C VAL A 8 14.82 -7.91 0.17
N VAL A 9 14.05 -8.31 1.19
CA VAL A 9 13.52 -7.37 2.19
C VAL A 9 14.64 -6.79 3.06
N ALA A 10 15.61 -7.63 3.45
CA ALA A 10 16.75 -7.17 4.23
C ALA A 10 17.59 -6.14 3.45
N GLU A 11 17.83 -6.39 2.17
CA GLU A 11 18.54 -5.45 1.28
C GLU A 11 17.79 -4.12 1.17
N TYR A 12 16.49 -4.16 0.94
CA TYR A 12 15.67 -2.95 0.87
C TYR A 12 15.73 -2.13 2.17
N LEU A 13 15.52 -2.77 3.32
CA LEU A 13 15.56 -2.10 4.61
C LEU A 13 16.96 -1.56 4.95
N HIS A 14 18.00 -2.27 4.52
CA HIS A 14 19.38 -1.80 4.67
C HIS A 14 19.62 -0.53 3.85
N GLU A 15 19.19 -0.51 2.59
CA GLU A 15 19.28 0.65 1.71
C GLU A 15 18.52 1.88 2.26
N VAL A 16 17.36 1.65 2.89
CA VAL A 16 16.61 2.69 3.59
C VAL A 16 17.40 3.19 4.81
N ASP A 17 17.90 2.32 5.69
CA ASP A 17 18.65 2.70 6.90
C ASP A 17 19.87 3.57 6.57
N VAL A 18 20.64 3.19 5.54
CA VAL A 18 21.81 3.96 5.06
C VAL A 18 21.41 5.39 4.68
N ARG A 19 20.27 5.58 4.01
CA ARG A 19 19.78 6.90 3.58
C ARG A 19 19.16 7.71 4.71
N LEU A 20 18.57 7.03 5.69
CA LEU A 20 18.05 7.64 6.91
C LEU A 20 19.15 8.02 7.91
N ALA A 21 20.44 7.80 7.60
CA ALA A 21 21.55 8.12 8.50
C ALA A 21 21.58 9.58 9.01
N GLY A 22 20.96 10.52 8.28
CA GLY A 22 20.80 11.92 8.70
C GLY A 22 19.67 12.21 9.68
N LEU A 23 18.76 11.27 9.94
CA LEU A 23 17.69 11.41 10.93
C LEU A 23 18.18 11.10 12.35
N PRO A 24 17.51 11.65 13.39
CA PRO A 24 17.82 11.23 14.74
C PRO A 24 17.48 9.74 14.96
N VAL A 25 18.32 9.07 15.75
CA VAL A 25 18.36 7.60 15.85
C VAL A 25 17.03 6.99 16.27
N LEU A 26 16.29 7.66 17.16
CA LEU A 26 14.99 7.17 17.61
C LEU A 26 13.99 7.12 16.46
N GLN A 27 13.84 8.22 15.72
CA GLN A 27 12.95 8.34 14.56
C GLN A 27 13.30 7.32 13.49
N ARG A 28 14.60 7.15 13.19
CA ARG A 28 15.06 6.13 12.23
C ARG A 28 14.65 4.72 12.65
N ARG A 29 14.81 4.37 13.94
CA ARG A 29 14.46 3.04 14.46
C ARG A 29 12.96 2.78 14.42
N GLU A 30 12.15 3.75 14.81
CA GLU A 30 10.68 3.65 14.73
C GLU A 30 10.25 3.42 13.28
N LEU A 31 10.76 4.24 12.35
CA LEU A 31 10.39 4.12 10.94
C LEU A 31 10.78 2.77 10.33
N LEU A 32 11.97 2.24 10.64
CA LEU A 32 12.37 0.91 10.17
C LEU A 32 11.53 -0.20 10.79
N ALA A 33 11.13 -0.06 12.06
CA ALA A 33 10.24 -1.02 12.71
C ALA A 33 8.85 -1.00 12.07
N ASP A 34 8.31 0.17 11.78
CA ASP A 34 7.03 0.36 11.10
C ASP A 34 7.04 -0.21 9.68
N LEU A 35 8.08 0.07 8.89
CA LEU A 35 8.25 -0.50 7.54
C LEU A 35 8.33 -2.03 7.60
N THR A 36 9.09 -2.57 8.55
CA THR A 36 9.22 -4.03 8.76
C THR A 36 7.86 -4.64 9.09
N ALA A 37 7.11 -4.03 10.01
CA ALA A 37 5.78 -4.48 10.41
C ALA A 37 4.79 -4.41 9.25
N HIS A 38 4.82 -3.34 8.46
CA HIS A 38 3.94 -3.17 7.31
C HIS A 38 4.20 -4.23 6.23
N ILE A 39 5.46 -4.47 5.87
CA ILE A 39 5.85 -5.53 4.92
C ILE A 39 5.41 -6.91 5.44
N ALA A 40 5.60 -7.18 6.73
CA ALA A 40 5.18 -8.44 7.34
C ALA A 40 3.65 -8.63 7.30
N SER A 41 2.87 -7.58 7.57
CA SER A 41 1.42 -7.60 7.49
C SER A 41 0.93 -7.85 6.07
N GLU A 42 1.43 -7.12 5.07
CA GLU A 42 1.07 -7.31 3.67
C GLU A 42 1.40 -8.73 3.18
N LYS A 43 2.56 -9.25 3.59
CA LYS A 43 2.97 -10.62 3.28
C LYS A 43 2.00 -11.66 3.86
N ALA A 44 1.54 -11.45 5.09
CA ALA A 44 0.60 -12.35 5.75
C ALA A 44 -0.80 -12.26 5.14
N GLU A 45 -1.30 -11.05 4.91
CA GLU A 45 -2.64 -10.79 4.36
C GLU A 45 -2.81 -11.35 2.94
N ARG A 46 -1.78 -11.19 2.10
CA ARG A 46 -1.80 -11.67 0.70
C ARG A 46 -1.30 -13.11 0.56
N ASN A 47 -0.81 -13.71 1.65
CA ASN A 47 -0.20 -15.03 1.65
C ASN A 47 0.93 -15.14 0.60
N ILE A 48 1.85 -14.17 0.61
CA ILE A 48 2.94 -14.09 -0.37
C ILE A 48 3.92 -15.24 -0.16
N GLN A 49 4.09 -16.04 -1.21
CA GLN A 49 5.00 -17.19 -1.20
C GLN A 49 6.20 -16.99 -2.13
N SER A 50 6.07 -16.16 -3.16
CA SER A 50 7.12 -15.96 -4.16
C SER A 50 7.93 -14.67 -3.94
N GLU A 51 9.14 -14.65 -4.50
CA GLU A 51 10.01 -13.48 -4.49
C GLU A 51 9.45 -12.36 -5.39
N GLY A 52 8.85 -12.71 -6.54
CA GLY A 52 8.26 -11.75 -7.47
C GLY A 52 7.10 -10.97 -6.87
N GLU A 53 6.17 -11.67 -6.19
CA GLU A 53 5.07 -11.02 -5.45
C GLU A 53 5.58 -10.06 -4.35
N LEU A 54 6.70 -10.41 -3.72
CA LEU A 54 7.32 -9.55 -2.71
C LEU A 54 7.97 -8.31 -3.33
N ILE A 55 8.61 -8.46 -4.49
CA ILE A 55 9.15 -7.35 -5.26
C ILE A 55 8.01 -6.40 -5.65
N GLU A 56 6.85 -6.89 -6.10
CA GLU A 56 5.68 -6.06 -6.39
C GLU A 56 5.21 -5.25 -5.17
N VAL A 57 5.26 -5.83 -3.96
CA VAL A 57 4.95 -5.10 -2.73
C VAL A 57 5.98 -3.99 -2.45
N LEU A 58 7.27 -4.28 -2.62
CA LEU A 58 8.34 -3.30 -2.43
C LEU A 58 8.29 -2.18 -3.48
N GLU A 59 7.97 -2.51 -4.73
CA GLU A 59 7.77 -1.52 -5.80
C GLU A 59 6.61 -0.57 -5.49
N ARG A 60 5.55 -1.09 -4.85
CA ARG A 60 4.42 -0.29 -4.39
C ARG A 60 4.77 0.62 -3.21
N LEU A 61 5.67 0.19 -2.32
CA LEU A 61 6.25 1.06 -1.29
C LEU A 61 7.10 2.18 -1.91
N GLY A 62 7.73 1.89 -3.04
CA GLY A 62 8.59 2.81 -3.78
C GLY A 62 10.08 2.57 -3.49
N SER A 63 10.93 3.28 -4.22
CA SER A 63 12.38 3.14 -4.07
C SER A 63 12.85 3.61 -2.69
N PRO A 64 13.93 3.02 -2.15
CA PRO A 64 14.45 3.38 -0.82
C PRO A 64 14.85 4.87 -0.73
N GLU A 65 15.24 5.46 -1.87
CA GLU A 65 15.50 6.90 -2.00
C GLU A 65 14.25 7.75 -1.73
N VAL A 66 13.12 7.39 -2.37
CA VAL A 66 11.86 8.14 -2.24
C VAL A 66 11.30 8.03 -0.83
N VAL A 67 11.35 6.85 -0.23
CA VAL A 67 10.91 6.62 1.16
C VAL A 67 11.77 7.42 2.13
N ALA A 68 13.10 7.41 1.95
CA ALA A 68 14.00 8.17 2.80
C ALA A 68 13.82 9.69 2.64
N ALA A 69 13.61 10.18 1.41
CA ALA A 69 13.35 11.59 1.15
C ALA A 69 12.07 12.06 1.85
N ALA A 70 10.97 11.31 1.73
CA ALA A 70 9.72 11.60 2.42
C ALA A 70 9.91 11.62 3.95
N ALA A 71 10.69 10.69 4.50
CA ALA A 71 11.00 10.66 5.92
C ALA A 71 11.85 11.86 6.38
N HIS A 72 12.78 12.34 5.55
CA HIS A 72 13.53 13.56 5.83
C HIS A 72 12.64 14.81 5.76
N GLU A 73 11.63 14.84 4.91
CA GLU A 73 10.65 15.93 4.89
C GLU A 73 9.78 15.94 6.15
N GLU A 74 9.45 14.77 6.69
CA GLU A 74 8.62 14.63 7.89
C GLU A 74 9.40 14.82 9.21
N PHE A 75 10.58 14.23 9.32
CA PHE A 75 11.37 14.14 10.55
C PHE A 75 12.71 14.85 10.50
N GLY A 76 13.12 15.35 9.32
CA GLY A 76 14.38 16.04 9.15
C GLY A 76 14.43 17.30 10.04
N PRO A 77 15.64 17.77 10.36
CA PRO A 77 15.78 19.00 11.12
C PRO A 77 15.07 20.11 10.34
N ALA A 78 14.06 20.72 10.96
CA ALA A 78 13.52 21.98 10.47
C ALA A 78 14.72 22.89 10.22
N ALA A 79 14.94 23.30 8.97
CA ALA A 79 16.03 24.18 8.58
C ALA A 79 16.11 25.34 9.61
N PRO A 80 17.33 25.79 10.00
CA PRO A 80 17.47 26.87 10.98
C PRO A 80 16.54 28.02 10.57
N PRO A 81 15.65 28.49 11.47
CA PRO A 81 14.53 29.32 11.06
C PRO A 81 15.03 30.59 10.37
N PRO A 82 14.51 30.97 9.19
CA PRO A 82 14.74 32.32 8.69
C PRO A 82 14.17 33.29 9.72
N ALA A 83 15.00 34.26 10.12
CA ALA A 83 14.66 35.24 11.14
C ALA A 83 13.28 35.87 10.87
N LYS A 84 12.35 35.65 11.82
CA LYS A 84 11.08 36.37 12.07
C LYS A 84 10.43 37.07 10.86
N ARG A 85 9.31 36.53 10.37
CA ARG A 85 8.11 37.35 10.08
C ARG A 85 6.81 36.53 10.01
N THR A 86 6.04 36.69 11.09
CA THR A 86 4.58 36.88 11.13
C THR A 86 3.63 35.80 10.58
N ILE A 87 3.03 35.07 11.54
CA ILE A 87 1.58 34.83 11.74
C ILE A 87 0.82 34.05 10.64
N SER A 88 0.52 32.80 11.03
CA SER A 88 -0.80 32.13 11.03
C SER A 88 -1.57 32.05 9.72
N TRP A 89 -1.68 30.84 9.18
CA TRP A 89 -2.96 30.16 8.88
C TRP A 89 -2.69 28.90 8.04
N TYR A 90 -2.45 27.73 8.62
CA TYR A 90 -2.79 26.46 7.94
C TYR A 90 -3.16 25.39 8.98
N TRP A 91 -4.40 25.53 9.45
CA TRP A 91 -5.18 24.50 10.11
C TRP A 91 -5.98 23.63 9.09
N PRO A 92 -5.40 23.04 8.01
CA PRO A 92 -6.08 21.95 7.32
C PRO A 92 -5.27 20.64 7.21
N ALA A 93 -4.05 20.54 7.75
CA ALA A 93 -3.25 19.31 7.65
C ALA A 93 -3.91 18.11 8.35
N ALA A 94 -4.61 18.33 9.47
CA ALA A 94 -5.34 17.28 10.16
C ALA A 94 -6.61 16.81 9.43
N ALA A 95 -7.20 17.64 8.55
CA ALA A 95 -8.41 17.28 7.81
C ALA A 95 -8.11 16.39 6.60
N ILE A 96 -6.94 16.57 5.97
CA ILE A 96 -6.55 15.80 4.77
C ILE A 96 -6.19 14.36 5.14
N ALA A 97 -5.47 14.14 6.24
CA ALA A 97 -5.09 12.81 6.71
C ALA A 97 -6.33 11.93 7.04
N GLY A 98 -7.35 12.51 7.68
CA GLY A 98 -8.61 11.78 7.96
C GLY A 98 -9.37 11.40 6.68
N VAL A 99 -9.40 12.29 5.67
CA VAL A 99 -10.10 12.02 4.40
C VAL A 99 -9.38 10.95 3.58
N VAL A 100 -8.05 10.93 3.56
CA VAL A 100 -7.26 9.90 2.85
C VAL A 100 -7.44 8.53 3.51
N LEU A 101 -7.41 8.46 4.85
CA LEU A 101 -7.64 7.21 5.58
C LEU A 101 -9.06 6.66 5.34
N VAL A 102 -10.09 7.53 5.37
CA VAL A 102 -11.47 7.13 5.06
C VAL A 102 -11.63 6.68 3.61
N LEU A 103 -11.00 7.36 2.65
CA LEU A 103 -10.99 6.94 1.25
C LEU A 103 -10.36 5.56 1.07
N PHE A 104 -9.24 5.28 1.75
CA PHE A 104 -8.57 3.97 1.70
C PHE A 104 -9.46 2.86 2.24
N ILE A 105 -10.15 3.11 3.36
CA ILE A 105 -11.10 2.15 3.97
C ILE A 105 -12.32 1.93 3.04
N CYS A 106 -12.86 2.99 2.43
CA CYS A 106 -13.98 2.86 1.49
C CYS A 106 -13.57 2.17 0.17
N PHE A 107 -12.36 2.41 -0.33
CA PHE A 107 -11.88 1.75 -1.56
C PHE A 107 -11.61 0.26 -1.34
N GLY A 108 -11.10 -0.12 -0.16
CA GLY A 108 -10.92 -1.52 0.23
C GLY A 108 -12.23 -2.32 0.26
N ALA A 109 -13.34 -1.71 0.67
CA ALA A 109 -14.65 -2.35 0.67
C ALA A 109 -15.24 -2.50 -0.75
N PHE A 110 -14.94 -1.59 -1.68
CA PHE A 110 -15.48 -1.63 -3.05
C PHE A 110 -14.85 -2.75 -3.89
N PHE A 111 -13.58 -3.09 -3.67
CA PHE A 111 -12.89 -4.15 -4.42
C PHE A 111 -13.33 -5.58 -4.04
N ALA A 112 -13.99 -5.74 -2.89
CA ALA A 112 -14.61 -7.01 -2.50
C ALA A 112 -15.92 -7.31 -3.26
N GLN A 113 -16.54 -6.32 -3.92
CA GLN A 113 -17.83 -6.50 -4.60
C GLN A 113 -17.69 -6.79 -6.11
N SER A 114 -16.56 -6.48 -6.75
CA SER A 114 -16.39 -6.59 -8.21
C SER A 114 -16.17 -8.02 -8.74
N SER A 115 -16.07 -9.04 -7.89
CA SER A 115 -15.95 -10.45 -8.32
C SER A 115 -17.30 -11.09 -8.68
N SER A 116 -18.18 -10.36 -9.36
CA SER A 116 -19.32 -10.95 -10.06
C SER A 116 -19.02 -10.91 -11.56
N GLY A 117 -18.21 -11.87 -12.00
CA GLY A 117 -17.91 -12.18 -13.39
C GLY A 117 -18.15 -13.67 -13.67
N PRO A 118 -18.39 -14.06 -14.93
CA PRO A 118 -19.61 -14.73 -15.37
C PRO A 118 -19.45 -16.25 -15.54
N GLU A 119 -20.54 -17.01 -15.37
CA GLU A 119 -20.64 -18.35 -15.96
C GLU A 119 -21.45 -18.31 -17.26
N PRO A 120 -20.80 -18.50 -18.42
CA PRO A 120 -21.46 -18.81 -19.68
C PRO A 120 -21.68 -20.32 -19.83
N ALA A 121 -22.89 -20.65 -20.31
CA ALA A 121 -23.28 -21.83 -21.10
C ALA A 121 -23.13 -23.23 -20.50
N THR A 122 -24.28 -23.89 -20.25
CA THR A 122 -24.60 -25.23 -20.80
C THR A 122 -26.08 -25.56 -20.55
N LYS A 123 -26.91 -25.35 -21.57
CA LYS A 123 -27.91 -26.32 -22.07
C LYS A 123 -28.66 -25.76 -23.27
N ALA A 124 -28.23 -26.14 -24.46
CA ALA A 124 -29.10 -26.50 -25.57
C ALA A 124 -28.58 -27.86 -26.07
N PRO A 125 -29.38 -28.78 -26.65
CA PRO A 125 -30.71 -28.59 -27.24
C PRO A 125 -31.75 -29.65 -26.83
N ALA A 126 -33.04 -29.35 -26.98
CA ALA A 126 -34.06 -30.34 -27.34
C ALA A 126 -35.36 -29.61 -27.74
N THR A 127 -35.55 -29.49 -29.04
CA THR A 127 -36.82 -29.71 -29.76
C THR A 127 -37.98 -30.16 -28.88
N THR A 128 -39.09 -29.41 -28.90
CA THR A 128 -40.46 -29.94 -29.11
C THR A 128 -41.42 -28.74 -29.29
N GLU A 129 -41.65 -28.40 -30.55
CA GLU A 129 -42.93 -27.87 -31.05
C GLU A 129 -44.08 -28.80 -30.59
N PRO A 130 -45.19 -28.26 -30.03
CA PRO A 130 -46.40 -28.13 -30.85
C PRO A 130 -47.26 -26.90 -30.50
N ALA A 131 -47.57 -26.08 -31.51
CA ALA A 131 -48.93 -25.54 -31.66
C ALA A 131 -49.85 -26.69 -32.13
N PRO A 132 -51.19 -26.67 -31.97
CA PRO A 132 -52.07 -25.54 -31.64
C PRO A 132 -53.15 -25.86 -30.56
N MET A 133 -53.76 -24.84 -29.95
CA MET A 133 -55.17 -24.95 -29.57
C MET A 133 -55.92 -23.62 -29.65
N ARG A 134 -57.05 -23.75 -30.33
CA ARG A 134 -58.02 -22.78 -30.79
C ARG A 134 -58.93 -22.32 -29.64
N SER A 135 -59.38 -21.07 -29.66
CA SER A 135 -60.60 -20.62 -28.96
C SER A 135 -61.34 -19.66 -29.87
#